data_AF-A0A7X6TER6-F1
#
_entry.id   AF-A0A7X6TER6-F1
#
_cell.length_a   1.000
_cell.length_b   1.000
_cell.length_c   1.000
_cell.angle_alpha   90.00
_cell.angle_beta   90.00
_cell.angle_gamma   90.00
#
_symmetry.space_group_name_H-M   'P 1'
#
loop_
_entity.id
_entity.type
_entity.pdbx_description
1 polymer ?
#
loop_
_entity_poly.entity_id
_entity_poly.type
_entity_poly.pdbx_seq_one_letter_code
_entity_poly.pdbx_strand_id
1 'polypeptide(L)'
;MRGSNNVHEDETYFIIPDSMTLVQQGYVNYGAAPTKQDTIDYVEDILLEEMAMEMAFEGNRFHDLMRIAFRRADNAYLADRVSAKYEAGEQAAMHDLLMLQDNWFIPQE
;
A
#
# COMPACT_ATOMS: atom_id res chain seq x y z
N MET A 1 -39.19 -7.19 7.50
CA MET A 1 -37.82 -6.69 7.72
C MET A 1 -37.17 -6.54 6.35
N ARG A 2 -36.79 -5.32 5.95
CA ARG A 2 -36.04 -5.08 4.71
C ARG A 2 -34.61 -5.56 4.91
N GLY A 3 -34.35 -6.83 4.63
CA GLY A 3 -33.01 -7.37 4.44
C GLY A 3 -32.97 -7.92 3.02
N SER A 4 -32.31 -7.20 2.13
CA SER A 4 -32.16 -7.56 0.72
C SER A 4 -31.48 -8.93 0.60
N ASN A 5 -32.12 -9.89 -0.06
CA ASN A 5 -31.55 -11.21 -0.40
C ASN A 5 -30.47 -11.13 -1.51
N ASN A 6 -29.76 -10.01 -1.60
CA ASN A 6 -28.67 -9.72 -2.53
C ASN A 6 -27.56 -8.98 -1.76
N VAL A 7 -27.07 -9.58 -0.67
CA VAL A 7 -25.73 -9.23 -0.24
C VAL A 7 -24.83 -9.91 -1.27
N HIS A 8 -24.09 -9.15 -2.08
CA HIS A 8 -22.91 -9.74 -2.70
C HIS A 8 -22.02 -10.11 -1.52
N GLU A 9 -22.14 -11.36 -1.07
CA GLU A 9 -21.17 -11.94 -0.16
C GLU A 9 -19.85 -11.83 -0.90
N ASP A 10 -18.92 -11.07 -0.35
CA ASP A 10 -17.59 -10.96 -0.91
C ASP A 10 -16.92 -12.32 -0.77
N GLU A 11 -17.05 -13.17 -1.80
CA GLU A 11 -16.41 -14.49 -1.87
C GLU A 11 -14.90 -14.36 -2.09
N THR A 12 -14.39 -13.13 -2.21
CA THR A 12 -12.96 -12.81 -2.30
C THR A 12 -12.32 -12.96 -0.92
N TYR A 13 -12.18 -14.20 -0.47
CA TYR A 13 -11.18 -14.50 0.55
C TYR A 13 -9.82 -14.03 0.00
N PHE A 14 -9.06 -13.27 0.80
CA PHE A 14 -7.66 -12.92 0.51
C PHE A 14 -6.80 -14.19 0.60
N ILE A 15 -6.98 -15.07 -0.38
CA ILE A 15 -6.14 -16.23 -0.62
C ILE A 15 -4.86 -15.68 -1.21
N ILE A 16 -3.72 -16.05 -0.61
CA ILE A 16 -2.41 -15.75 -1.19
C ILE A 16 -2.43 -16.28 -2.64
N PRO A 17 -2.28 -15.40 -3.65
CA PRO A 17 -2.39 -15.80 -5.04
C PRO A 17 -1.35 -16.84 -5.40
N ASP A 18 -1.60 -17.52 -6.50
CA ASP A 18 -0.59 -18.40 -7.07
C ASP A 18 0.65 -17.60 -7.52
N SER A 19 1.75 -18.33 -7.74
CA SER A 19 3.02 -17.70 -8.11
C SER A 19 2.91 -16.86 -9.40
N MET A 20 2.02 -17.23 -10.33
CA MET A 20 1.84 -16.48 -11.58
C MET A 20 1.21 -15.11 -11.33
N THR A 21 0.22 -15.04 -10.44
CA THR A 21 -0.46 -13.79 -10.10
C THR A 21 0.46 -12.84 -9.34
N LEU A 22 1.26 -13.36 -8.41
CA LEU A 22 2.27 -12.56 -7.68
C LEU A 22 3.35 -12.00 -8.63
N VAL A 23 3.71 -12.74 -9.67
CA VAL A 23 4.61 -12.24 -10.74
C VAL A 23 3.97 -11.10 -11.51
N GLN A 24 2.69 -11.22 -11.89
CA GLN A 24 1.98 -10.17 -12.62
C GLN A 24 1.81 -8.89 -11.78
N GLN A 25 1.68 -9.02 -10.47
CA GLN A 25 1.55 -7.91 -9.53
C GLN A 25 2.90 -7.31 -9.09
N GLY A 26 4.02 -7.87 -9.56
CA GLY A 26 5.36 -7.32 -9.31
C GLY A 26 6.01 -7.73 -8.00
N TYR A 27 5.40 -8.63 -7.22
CA TYR A 27 5.98 -9.14 -5.97
C TYR A 27 7.06 -10.21 -6.20
N VAL A 28 7.04 -10.90 -7.35
CA VAL A 28 7.94 -12.02 -7.67
C VAL A 28 8.48 -11.88 -9.09
N ASN A 29 9.74 -12.26 -9.31
CA ASN A 29 10.33 -12.29 -10.65
C ASN A 29 9.86 -13.52 -11.46
N TYR A 30 9.69 -13.36 -12.78
CA TYR A 30 9.30 -14.46 -13.65
C TYR A 30 10.28 -15.63 -13.57
N GLY A 31 9.76 -16.84 -13.34
CA GLY A 31 10.56 -18.06 -13.19
C GLY A 31 11.13 -18.31 -11.79
N ALA A 32 10.83 -17.44 -10.83
CA ALA A 32 11.14 -17.66 -9.41
C ALA A 32 9.91 -18.15 -8.64
N ALA A 33 10.12 -19.02 -7.66
CA ALA A 33 9.08 -19.36 -6.69
C ALA A 33 8.95 -18.22 -5.66
N PRO A 34 7.72 -17.87 -5.21
CA PRO A 34 7.53 -16.86 -4.18
C PRO A 34 8.28 -17.22 -2.90
N THR A 35 9.01 -16.25 -2.37
CA THR A 35 9.64 -16.35 -1.07
C THR A 35 8.61 -16.05 0.03
N LYS A 36 8.98 -16.38 1.28
CA LYS A 36 8.19 -15.95 2.44
C LYS A 36 8.04 -14.42 2.49
N GLN A 37 9.06 -13.66 2.08
CA GLN A 37 9.01 -12.20 2.11
C GLN A 37 7.98 -11.67 1.12
N ASP A 38 7.95 -12.21 -0.09
CA ASP A 38 7.01 -11.81 -1.14
C ASP A 38 5.56 -11.96 -0.68
N THR A 39 5.25 -13.05 0.04
CA THR A 39 3.91 -13.25 0.63
C THR A 39 3.59 -12.30 1.79
N ILE A 40 4.61 -11.89 2.56
CA ILE A 40 4.43 -10.90 3.63
C ILE A 40 4.13 -9.54 3.02
N ASP A 41 4.91 -9.13 2.02
CA ASP A 41 4.74 -7.83 1.36
C ASP A 41 3.37 -7.72 0.67
N TYR A 42 2.91 -8.80 0.03
CA TYR A 42 1.58 -8.88 -0.56
C TYR A 42 0.45 -8.71 0.47
N VAL A 43 0.48 -9.52 1.55
CA VAL A 43 -0.57 -9.45 2.59
C VAL A 43 -0.56 -8.09 3.28
N GLU A 44 0.60 -7.50 3.46
CA GLU A 44 0.76 -6.18 4.06
C GLU A 44 0.18 -5.06 3.19
N ASP A 45 0.35 -5.13 1.87
CA ASP A 45 -0.22 -4.16 0.95
C ASP A 45 -1.75 -4.26 0.93
N ILE A 46 -2.32 -5.48 0.96
CA ILE A 46 -3.76 -5.68 1.12
C ILE A 46 -4.27 -5.07 2.43
N LEU A 47 -3.64 -5.42 3.56
CA LEU A 47 -4.08 -4.91 4.86
C LEU A 47 -4.05 -3.39 4.89
N LEU A 48 -3.05 -2.79 4.25
CA LEU A 48 -2.97 -1.34 4.10
C LEU A 48 -4.08 -0.78 3.22
N GLU A 49 -4.43 -1.42 2.11
CA GLU A 49 -5.55 -1.00 1.25
C GLU A 49 -6.87 -1.04 2.03
N GLU A 50 -7.12 -2.11 2.78
CA GLU A 50 -8.33 -2.22 3.61
C GLU A 50 -8.37 -1.18 4.73
N MET A 51 -7.28 -1.00 5.47
CA MET A 51 -7.21 0.05 6.48
C MET A 51 -7.45 1.44 5.90
N ALA A 52 -7.02 1.70 4.65
CA ALA A 52 -7.29 2.98 4.00
C ALA A 52 -8.77 3.18 3.65
N MET A 53 -9.48 2.09 3.31
CA MET A 53 -10.92 2.13 3.03
C MET A 53 -11.75 2.20 4.31
N GLU A 54 -11.37 1.47 5.37
CA GLU A 54 -12.07 1.46 6.65
C GLU A 54 -11.87 2.75 7.45
N MET A 55 -10.63 3.26 7.52
CA MET A 55 -10.24 4.42 8.33
C MET A 55 -10.11 5.70 7.51
N ALA A 56 -10.89 5.81 6.43
CA ALA A 56 -10.92 7.00 5.61
C ALA A 56 -11.30 8.23 6.46
N PHE A 57 -10.58 9.34 6.23
CA PHE A 57 -10.77 10.62 6.95
C PHE A 57 -10.37 10.65 8.43
N GLU A 58 -9.70 9.60 8.95
CA GLU A 58 -9.19 9.60 10.34
C GLU A 58 -7.74 10.07 10.48
N GLY A 59 -7.03 10.30 9.35
CA GLY A 59 -5.66 10.82 9.36
C GLY A 59 -4.56 9.79 9.62
N ASN A 60 -4.89 8.49 9.66
CA ASN A 60 -3.92 7.43 9.95
C ASN A 60 -3.03 7.05 8.75
N ARG A 61 -3.52 7.24 7.51
CA ARG A 61 -2.90 6.71 6.29
C ARG A 61 -1.45 7.11 6.09
N PHE A 62 -1.06 8.34 6.40
CA PHE A 62 0.32 8.79 6.19
C PHE A 62 1.29 8.04 7.10
N HIS A 63 0.95 7.90 8.38
CA HIS A 63 1.76 7.19 9.38
C HIS A 63 1.87 5.69 9.08
N ASP A 64 0.80 5.08 8.59
CA ASP A 64 0.81 3.69 8.16
C ASP A 64 1.80 3.46 7.01
N LEU A 65 1.78 4.33 6.00
CA LEU A 65 2.73 4.28 4.89
C LEU A 65 4.18 4.51 5.36
N MET A 66 4.40 5.45 6.29
CA MET A 66 5.73 5.68 6.87
C MET A 66 6.26 4.42 7.54
N ARG A 67 5.43 3.76 8.36
CA ARG A 67 5.81 2.55 9.08
C ARG A 67 6.23 1.43 8.12
N ILE A 68 5.51 1.26 7.02
CA ILE A 68 5.85 0.25 6.00
C ILE A 68 7.15 0.60 5.29
N ALA A 69 7.28 1.85 4.83
CA ALA A 69 8.48 2.34 4.17
C ALA A 69 9.73 2.12 5.04
N PHE A 70 9.66 2.41 6.34
CA PHE A 70 10.74 2.14 7.28
C PHE A 70 11.08 0.65 7.38
N ARG A 71 10.08 -0.22 7.55
CA ARG A 71 10.31 -1.66 7.71
C ARG A 71 10.90 -2.29 6.45
N ARG A 72 10.47 -1.84 5.27
CA ARG A 72 10.98 -2.33 3.98
C ARG A 72 12.31 -1.67 3.57
N ALA A 73 12.73 -0.63 4.29
CA ALA A 73 13.84 0.24 3.89
C ALA A 73 13.64 0.82 2.48
N ASP A 74 12.39 1.16 2.16
CA ASP A 74 11.95 1.64 0.85
C ASP A 74 11.11 2.90 0.99
N ASN A 75 11.73 4.05 0.78
CA ASN A 75 11.05 5.36 0.86
C ASN A 75 10.08 5.57 -0.31
N ALA A 76 10.33 4.93 -1.47
CA ALA A 76 9.47 5.07 -2.64
C ALA A 76 8.07 4.56 -2.35
N TYR A 77 7.94 3.55 -1.49
CA TYR A 77 6.66 3.01 -1.04
C TYR A 77 5.67 4.10 -0.57
N LEU A 78 6.15 5.07 0.23
CA LEU A 78 5.36 6.22 0.69
C LEU A 78 5.28 7.29 -0.39
N ALA A 79 6.40 7.63 -1.03
CA ALA A 79 6.49 8.72 -2.01
C ALA A 79 5.56 8.49 -3.21
N ASP A 80 5.56 7.29 -3.79
CA ASP A 80 4.70 6.91 -4.92
C ASP A 80 3.22 7.04 -4.57
N ARG A 81 2.81 6.51 -3.41
CA ARG A 81 1.40 6.49 -2.99
C ARG A 81 0.87 7.86 -2.60
N VAL A 82 1.71 8.73 -2.04
CA VAL A 82 1.29 10.09 -1.67
C VAL A 82 1.30 11.01 -2.88
N SER A 83 2.35 10.96 -3.70
CA SER A 83 2.46 11.79 -4.91
C SER A 83 1.37 11.51 -5.93
N ALA A 84 0.91 10.26 -6.06
CA ALA A 84 -0.20 9.88 -6.96
C ALA A 84 -1.53 10.63 -6.69
N LYS A 85 -1.68 11.25 -5.51
CA LYS A 85 -2.86 12.07 -5.16
C LYS A 85 -2.83 13.48 -5.77
N TYR A 86 -1.68 13.93 -6.23
CA TYR A 86 -1.46 15.27 -6.75
C TYR A 86 -1.70 15.33 -8.26
N GLU A 87 -1.94 16.53 -8.77
CA GLU A 87 -2.05 16.79 -10.21
C GLU A 87 -0.72 16.50 -10.90
N ALA A 88 -0.75 16.10 -12.18
CA ALA A 88 0.42 15.62 -12.92
C ALA A 88 1.65 16.56 -12.88
N GLY A 89 1.43 17.88 -12.78
CA GLY A 89 2.51 18.87 -12.67
C GLY A 89 3.23 18.92 -11.32
N GLU A 90 2.63 18.35 -10.27
CA GLU A 90 3.13 18.41 -8.89
C GLU A 90 3.61 17.05 -8.36
N GLN A 91 3.21 15.94 -9.01
CA GLN A 91 3.54 14.59 -8.56
C GLN A 91 5.05 14.39 -8.39
N ALA A 92 5.85 14.79 -9.38
CA ALA A 92 7.31 14.63 -9.33
C ALA A 92 7.94 15.39 -8.15
N ALA A 93 7.51 16.64 -7.92
CA ALA A 93 8.01 17.44 -6.81
C ALA A 93 7.63 16.84 -5.44
N MET A 94 6.40 16.32 -5.32
CA MET A 94 5.96 15.65 -4.09
C MET A 94 6.69 14.32 -3.86
N HIS A 95 6.89 13.54 -4.92
CA HIS A 95 7.66 12.30 -4.86
C HIS A 95 9.08 12.59 -4.35
N ASP A 96 9.80 13.52 -4.99
CA ASP A 96 11.19 13.83 -4.64
C ASP A 96 11.32 14.39 -3.21
N LEU A 97 10.34 15.20 -2.78
CA LEU A 97 10.28 15.69 -1.40
C LEU A 97 10.19 14.53 -0.40
N LEU A 98 9.33 13.55 -0.68
CA LEU A 98 9.04 12.43 0.22
C LEU A 98 10.05 11.28 0.13
N MET A 99 10.96 11.29 -0.84
CA MET A 99 12.10 10.38 -0.84
C MET A 99 13.08 10.64 0.32
N LEU A 100 13.04 11.84 0.92
CA LEU A 100 13.86 12.22 2.06
C LEU A 100 13.08 12.07 3.37
N GLN A 101 13.52 11.16 4.25
CA GLN A 101 12.85 10.87 5.53
C GLN A 101 12.77 12.07 6.48
N ASP A 102 13.72 13.00 6.39
CA ASP A 102 13.72 14.24 7.18
C ASP A 102 12.48 15.10 6.92
N ASN A 103 11.89 14.98 5.72
CA ASN A 103 10.69 15.73 5.34
C ASN A 103 9.38 15.07 5.82
N TRP A 104 9.45 13.89 6.47
CA TRP A 104 8.24 13.19 6.95
C TRP A 104 7.75 13.71 8.30
N PHE A 105 8.60 14.46 9.00
CA PHE A 105 8.33 14.94 10.35
C PHE A 105 8.24 16.45 10.36
N ILE A 106 7.44 16.97 11.29
CA ILE A 106 7.40 18.41 11.56
C ILE A 106 8.73 18.79 12.21
N PRO A 107 9.43 19.84 11.73
CA PRO A 107 10.66 20.32 12.35
C PRO A 107 10.44 20.66 13.82
N GLN A 108 11.40 20.27 14.67
CA GLN A 108 11.42 20.73 16.05
C GLN A 108 11.90 22.18 16.10
N GLU A 109 11.26 23.02 16.93
CA GLU A 109 11.71 24.39 17.23
C GLU A 109 12.99 24.42 18.07
#